data_AF-A0A370Q8W3-F1
#
_entry.id   AF-A0A370Q8W3-F1
#
_cell.length_a   1.000
_cell.length_b   1.000
_cell.length_c   1.000
_cell.angle_alpha   90.00
_cell.angle_beta   90.00
_cell.angle_gamma   90.00
#
_symmetry.space_group_name_H-M   'P 1'
#
loop_
_entity.id
_entity.type
_entity.pdbx_description
1 polymer ?
#
loop_
_entity_poly.entity_id
_entity_poly.type
_entity_poly.pdbx_seq_one_letter_code
_entity_poly.pdbx_strand_id
1 'polypeptide(L)'
;MVVRLKNNEQYNLPKQVQKTLNKYAYVFNPSLVISRENHYLAIRAFCKESNSILALLFVWNDKKEVQEVNLTHYFCSRLKLVKVADPKLFVLEEEVYGTFNSGDAIKGSNSIILFQLDKSLIKNYYECIYSDRIKTEKNWAFFKEKEEMFVLYSLDPLKILKLDKVSENKIFFKNFFCDPTQRLKNHSIGTPLIRVKNGYGFIAHKKLYRKRKRLYLGKMAILKTSGPVVVSVRSIPIIHSFESLLGSKFKFNKNLISCSYFSGLYRYQNKLILGYGINDIDYNIVIVNKKKLWL
;
A
#
# COMPACT_ATOMS: atom_id res chain seq x y z
N MET A 1 -15.15 -15.25 -14.15
CA MET A 1 -13.68 -15.42 -14.28
C MET A 1 -12.98 -14.71 -13.12
N VAL A 2 -11.93 -15.28 -12.54
CA VAL A 2 -11.17 -14.74 -11.39
C VAL A 2 -9.67 -14.91 -11.65
N VAL A 3 -8.85 -13.90 -11.34
CA VAL A 3 -7.39 -14.02 -11.38
C VAL A 3 -6.88 -14.55 -10.04
N ARG A 4 -6.23 -15.71 -10.07
CA ARG A 4 -5.56 -16.32 -8.90
C ARG A 4 -4.06 -16.09 -8.96
N LEU A 5 -3.47 -15.74 -7.83
CA LEU A 5 -2.06 -15.38 -7.71
C LEU A 5 -1.18 -16.44 -7.04
N LYS A 6 -1.75 -17.43 -6.33
CA LYS A 6 -0.99 -18.45 -5.59
C LYS A 6 0.06 -19.18 -6.45
N ASN A 7 -0.25 -19.43 -7.72
CA ASN A 7 0.60 -20.19 -8.64
C ASN A 7 1.44 -19.29 -9.57
N ASN A 8 1.51 -17.99 -9.30
CA ASN A 8 2.40 -17.10 -10.04
C ASN A 8 3.85 -17.25 -9.55
N GLU A 9 4.80 -16.88 -10.41
CA GLU A 9 6.22 -16.78 -10.08
C GLU A 9 6.39 -15.93 -8.81
N GLN A 10 7.05 -16.47 -7.79
CA GLN A 10 7.35 -15.74 -6.56
C GLN A 10 8.56 -14.85 -6.75
N TYR A 11 8.54 -13.69 -6.10
CA TYR A 11 9.70 -12.82 -6.06
C TYR A 11 10.72 -13.36 -5.06
N ASN A 12 11.95 -13.63 -5.51
CA ASN A 12 13.00 -14.22 -4.68
C ASN A 12 13.63 -13.17 -3.74
N LEU A 13 13.24 -13.21 -2.46
CA LEU A 13 13.88 -12.39 -1.43
C LEU A 13 15.29 -12.91 -1.08
N PRO A 14 16.24 -12.05 -0.67
CA PRO A 14 17.52 -12.51 -0.16
C PRO A 14 17.37 -13.45 1.03
N LYS A 15 18.24 -14.46 1.16
CA LYS A 15 18.23 -15.44 2.27
C LYS A 15 18.22 -14.77 3.64
N GLN A 16 18.93 -13.66 3.81
CA GLN A 16 18.98 -12.92 5.07
C GLN A 16 17.62 -12.27 5.42
N VAL A 17 16.93 -11.67 4.44
CA VAL A 17 15.57 -11.14 4.64
C VAL A 17 14.62 -12.28 5.02
N GLN A 18 14.66 -13.41 4.31
CA GLN A 18 13.84 -14.58 4.64
C GLN A 18 14.12 -15.11 6.05
N LYS A 19 15.39 -15.24 6.43
CA LYS A 19 15.82 -15.67 7.77
C LYS A 19 15.28 -14.75 8.86
N THR A 20 15.29 -13.43 8.65
CA THR A 20 14.71 -12.47 9.59
C THR A 20 13.19 -12.62 9.66
N LEU A 21 12.50 -12.67 8.51
CA LEU A 21 11.04 -12.78 8.47
C LEU A 21 10.54 -14.07 9.13
N ASN A 22 11.27 -15.19 8.98
CA ASN A 22 10.92 -16.48 9.59
C ASN A 22 11.00 -16.48 11.13
N LYS A 23 11.57 -15.46 11.77
CA LYS A 23 11.53 -15.30 13.23
C LYS A 23 10.15 -14.90 13.74
N TYR A 24 9.33 -14.30 12.88
CA TYR A 24 8.00 -13.82 13.24
C TYR A 24 6.95 -14.86 12.89
N ALA A 25 5.99 -15.08 13.80
CA ALA A 25 4.93 -16.06 13.58
C ALA A 25 3.94 -15.66 12.47
N TYR A 26 3.79 -14.36 12.23
CA TYR A 26 2.93 -13.83 11.18
C TYR A 26 3.62 -12.66 10.50
N VAL A 27 3.60 -12.66 9.16
CA VAL A 27 4.18 -11.62 8.31
C VAL A 27 3.17 -11.33 7.20
N PHE A 28 2.86 -10.06 6.95
CA PHE A 28 1.76 -9.70 6.04
C PHE A 28 1.91 -8.30 5.44
N ASN A 29 1.10 -8.02 4.42
CA ASN A 29 1.01 -6.73 3.72
C ASN A 29 2.36 -6.16 3.21
N PRO A 30 3.09 -6.90 2.36
CA PRO A 30 4.34 -6.44 1.77
C PRO A 30 4.14 -5.39 0.69
N SER A 31 5.02 -4.41 0.65
CA SER A 31 5.16 -3.42 -0.42
C SER A 31 6.60 -3.38 -0.89
N LEU A 32 6.84 -3.80 -2.14
CA LEU A 32 8.18 -3.91 -2.71
C LEU A 32 8.34 -2.94 -3.89
N VAL A 33 9.44 -2.18 -3.88
CA VAL A 33 9.88 -1.35 -5.01
C VAL A 33 11.38 -1.55 -5.26
N ILE A 34 11.80 -1.22 -6.47
CA ILE A 34 13.20 -1.27 -6.88
C ILE A 34 13.55 0.12 -7.43
N SER A 35 14.68 0.69 -7.00
CA SER A 35 15.18 1.98 -7.52
C SER A 35 16.70 2.01 -7.44
N ARG A 36 17.37 2.47 -8.50
CA ARG A 36 18.83 2.65 -8.59
C ARG A 36 19.60 1.49 -7.94
N GLU A 37 19.39 0.26 -8.44
CA GLU A 37 20.02 -1.00 -7.98
C GLU A 37 19.67 -1.45 -6.55
N ASN A 38 18.87 -0.68 -5.83
CA ASN A 38 18.42 -1.02 -4.49
C ASN A 38 16.99 -1.54 -4.54
N HIS A 39 16.74 -2.53 -3.70
CA HIS A 39 15.45 -3.14 -3.47
C HIS A 39 14.97 -2.73 -2.09
N TYR A 40 13.69 -2.37 -2.01
CA TYR A 40 13.08 -1.89 -0.78
C TYR A 40 11.83 -2.72 -0.51
N LEU A 41 11.73 -3.27 0.69
CA LEU A 41 10.57 -4.01 1.15
C LEU A 41 10.06 -3.43 2.45
N ALA A 42 8.90 -2.79 2.42
CA ALA A 42 8.14 -2.50 3.64
C ALA A 42 7.16 -3.64 3.91
N ILE A 43 7.11 -4.14 5.14
CA ILE A 43 6.29 -5.30 5.50
C ILE A 43 5.87 -5.25 6.97
N ARG A 44 4.75 -5.89 7.30
CA ARG A 44 4.28 -6.01 8.68
C ARG A 44 4.65 -7.37 9.25
N ALA A 45 5.06 -7.39 10.52
CA ALA A 45 5.41 -8.62 11.22
C ALA A 45 4.89 -8.60 12.66
N PHE A 46 4.34 -9.71 13.14
CA PHE A 46 3.89 -9.85 14.53
C PHE A 46 5.04 -10.33 15.42
N CYS A 47 5.44 -9.48 16.35
CA CYS A 47 6.46 -9.75 17.36
C CYS A 47 5.79 -10.32 18.61
N LYS A 48 6.16 -11.55 18.99
CA LYS A 48 5.56 -12.24 20.15
C LYS A 48 6.01 -11.61 21.46
N GLU A 49 7.28 -11.23 21.53
CA GLU A 49 7.96 -10.68 22.71
C GLU A 49 7.29 -9.37 23.15
N SER A 50 6.98 -8.49 22.20
CA SER A 50 6.29 -7.22 22.46
C SER A 50 4.77 -7.30 22.30
N ASN A 51 4.22 -8.47 21.94
CA ASN A 51 2.82 -8.70 21.60
C ASN A 51 2.24 -7.60 20.67
N SER A 52 3.00 -7.22 19.64
CA SER A 52 2.66 -6.09 18.79
C SER A 52 3.01 -6.33 17.32
N ILE A 53 2.34 -5.61 16.44
CA ILE A 53 2.62 -5.67 15.00
C ILE A 53 3.62 -4.56 14.67
N LEU A 54 4.80 -4.95 14.22
CA LEU A 54 5.86 -4.09 13.74
C LEU A 54 5.69 -3.81 12.25
N ALA A 55 6.10 -2.64 11.82
CA ALA A 55 6.38 -2.28 10.44
C ALA A 55 7.90 -2.27 10.25
N LEU A 56 8.39 -3.09 9.33
CA LEU A 56 9.80 -3.26 9.03
C LEU A 56 10.07 -2.77 7.60
N LEU A 57 11.24 -2.18 7.39
CA LEU A 57 11.79 -1.82 6.09
C LEU A 57 13.10 -2.58 5.90
N PHE A 58 13.19 -3.34 4.82
CA PHE A 58 14.44 -3.95 4.37
C PHE A 58 14.93 -3.22 3.13
N VAL A 59 16.23 -2.92 3.08
CA VAL A 59 16.90 -2.37 1.92
C VAL A 59 18.09 -3.26 1.57
N TRP A 60 18.21 -3.64 0.31
CA TRP A 60 19.36 -4.42 -0.16
C TRP A 60 19.72 -4.10 -1.61
N ASN A 61 20.95 -4.43 -1.99
CA ASN A 61 21.45 -4.32 -3.37
C ASN A 61 21.85 -5.71 -3.91
N ASP A 62 22.37 -5.75 -5.13
CA ASP A 62 22.82 -7.00 -5.78
C ASP A 62 24.01 -7.67 -5.08
N LYS A 63 24.80 -6.91 -4.31
CA LYS A 63 25.84 -7.44 -3.40
C LYS A 63 25.25 -8.12 -2.16
N LYS A 64 23.92 -8.08 -2.00
CA LYS A 64 23.13 -8.70 -0.92
C LYS A 64 23.44 -8.18 0.47
N GLU A 65 24.00 -6.98 0.59
CA GLU A 65 24.06 -6.29 1.87
C GLU A 65 22.64 -5.90 2.27
N VAL A 66 22.10 -6.53 3.32
CA VAL A 66 20.75 -6.26 3.80
C VAL A 66 20.80 -5.35 5.01
N GLN A 67 20.09 -4.24 4.93
CA GLN A 67 19.84 -3.31 6.03
C GLN A 67 18.38 -3.43 6.46
N GLU A 68 18.15 -3.44 7.76
CA GLU A 68 16.82 -3.50 8.36
C GLU A 68 16.56 -2.23 9.17
N VAL A 69 15.38 -1.65 8.99
CA VAL A 69 14.90 -0.50 9.76
C VAL A 69 13.53 -0.82 10.33
N ASN A 70 13.40 -0.73 11.65
CA ASN A 70 12.12 -0.85 12.32
C ASN A 70 11.36 0.48 12.25
N LEU A 71 10.49 0.62 11.25
CA LEU A 71 9.69 1.82 11.02
C LEU A 71 8.77 2.12 12.21
N THR A 72 8.22 1.09 12.88
CA THR A 72 7.43 1.27 14.10
C THR A 72 8.26 1.99 15.16
N HIS A 73 9.44 1.46 15.49
CA HIS A 73 10.31 2.07 16.49
C HIS A 73 10.73 3.50 16.09
N TYR A 74 11.13 3.69 14.84
CA TYR A 74 11.60 4.99 14.34
C TYR A 74 10.53 6.09 14.45
N PHE A 75 9.31 5.83 13.96
CA PHE A 75 8.25 6.83 13.92
C PHE A 75 7.51 6.97 15.26
N CYS A 76 7.31 5.90 16.01
CA CYS A 76 6.66 5.99 17.33
C CYS A 76 7.49 6.85 18.30
N SER A 77 8.82 6.74 18.26
CA SER A 77 9.72 7.55 19.11
C SER A 77 9.75 9.03 18.73
N ARG A 78 9.64 9.36 17.44
CA ARG A 78 9.72 10.76 16.95
C ARG A 78 8.39 11.50 16.91
N LEU A 79 7.33 10.81 16.50
CA LEU A 79 6.01 11.41 16.27
C LEU A 79 5.01 11.10 17.38
N LYS A 80 5.44 10.41 18.47
CA LYS A 80 4.57 9.97 19.56
C LYS A 80 3.35 9.16 19.07
N LEU A 81 3.53 8.42 17.98
CA LEU A 81 2.49 7.56 17.41
C LEU A 81 2.35 6.28 18.23
N VAL A 82 1.14 5.73 18.29
CA VAL A 82 0.88 4.44 18.94
C VAL A 82 1.32 3.26 18.06
N LYS A 83 1.19 3.40 16.74
CA LYS A 83 1.52 2.34 15.78
C LYS A 83 1.79 2.90 14.39
N VAL A 84 2.48 2.09 13.59
CA VAL A 84 2.71 2.28 12.14
C VAL A 84 2.00 1.14 11.42
N ALA A 85 0.98 1.47 10.61
CA ALA A 85 0.13 0.48 9.94
C ALA A 85 0.19 0.59 8.42
N ASP A 86 0.21 -0.58 7.78
CA ASP A 86 0.18 -0.78 6.32
C ASP A 86 1.14 0.14 5.55
N PRO A 87 2.46 0.07 5.83
CA PRO A 87 3.43 0.84 5.07
C PRO A 87 3.41 0.43 3.60
N LYS A 88 3.44 1.41 2.71
CA LYS A 88 3.45 1.23 1.26
C LYS A 88 4.61 2.02 0.67
N LEU A 89 5.37 1.43 -0.23
CA LEU A 89 6.50 2.06 -0.91
C LEU A 89 6.14 2.37 -2.35
N PHE A 90 6.66 3.48 -2.87
CA PHE A 90 6.48 3.89 -4.25
C PHE A 90 7.65 4.74 -4.71
N VAL A 91 7.78 4.92 -6.03
CA VAL A 91 8.84 5.71 -6.64
C VAL A 91 8.20 6.91 -7.33
N LEU A 92 8.67 8.12 -7.01
CA LEU A 92 8.39 9.34 -7.75
C LEU A 92 9.72 9.86 -8.29
N GLU A 93 9.85 9.97 -9.62
CA GLU A 93 11.03 10.56 -10.27
C GLU A 93 12.37 10.05 -9.72
N GLU A 94 12.48 8.72 -9.61
CA GLU A 94 13.66 7.99 -9.12
C GLU A 94 13.88 8.00 -7.60
N GLU A 95 13.18 8.85 -6.85
CA GLU A 95 13.23 8.85 -5.40
C GLU A 95 12.24 7.84 -4.81
N VAL A 96 12.67 7.15 -3.76
CA VAL A 96 11.82 6.19 -3.05
C VAL A 96 11.10 6.91 -1.92
N TYR A 97 9.79 6.82 -1.96
CA TYR A 97 8.92 7.29 -0.89
C TYR A 97 8.22 6.12 -0.23
N GLY A 98 7.79 6.34 1.00
CA GLY A 98 6.85 5.48 1.67
C GLY A 98 5.73 6.27 2.31
N THR A 99 4.60 5.59 2.53
CA THR A 99 3.49 6.13 3.29
C THR A 99 2.92 5.07 4.23
N PHE A 100 2.40 5.49 5.37
CA PHE A 100 1.67 4.62 6.28
C PHE A 100 0.55 5.40 6.97
N ASN A 101 -0.38 4.66 7.58
CA ASN A 101 -1.38 5.24 8.47
C ASN A 101 -1.07 4.88 9.92
N SER A 102 -1.41 5.74 10.88
CA SER A 102 -1.27 5.40 12.31
C SER A 102 -2.40 4.50 12.82
N GLY A 103 -3.32 4.11 11.93
CA GLY A 103 -4.53 3.33 12.17
C GLY A 103 -5.48 3.97 13.18
N ASP A 104 -6.57 3.25 13.52
CA ASP A 104 -7.55 3.80 14.45
C ASP A 104 -6.91 3.86 15.85
N ALA A 105 -6.67 5.05 16.36
CA ALA A 105 -6.27 5.28 17.75
C ALA A 105 -7.54 5.37 18.61
N ILE A 106 -7.51 4.78 19.81
CA ILE A 106 -8.63 4.84 20.77
C ILE A 106 -8.90 6.30 21.19
N LYS A 107 -7.84 7.13 21.19
CA LYS A 107 -7.88 8.57 21.46
C LYS A 107 -7.05 9.29 20.39
N GLY A 108 -7.69 9.73 19.31
CA GLY A 108 -7.04 10.53 18.27
C GLY A 108 -7.53 10.25 16.84
N SER A 109 -7.20 11.15 15.92
CA SER A 109 -7.38 10.91 14.49
C SER A 109 -6.28 9.99 13.98
N ASN A 110 -6.64 9.04 13.11
CA ASN A 110 -5.66 8.34 12.28
C ASN A 110 -4.81 9.38 11.52
N SER A 111 -3.49 9.31 11.52
CA SER A 111 -2.62 10.21 10.74
C SER A 111 -2.11 9.48 9.50
N ILE A 112 -1.88 10.22 8.42
CA ILE A 112 -1.19 9.70 7.23
C ILE A 112 0.19 10.33 7.21
N ILE A 113 1.23 9.49 7.20
CA ILE A 113 2.61 9.95 7.11
C ILE A 113 3.14 9.63 5.71
N LEU A 114 3.82 10.60 5.11
CA LEU A 114 4.64 10.45 3.92
C LEU A 114 6.10 10.56 4.36
N PHE A 115 6.98 9.70 3.87
CA PHE A 115 8.40 9.76 4.15
C PHE A 115 9.22 9.48 2.90
N GLN A 116 10.41 10.05 2.86
CA GLN A 116 11.38 9.90 1.77
C GLN A 116 12.56 9.07 2.25
N LEU A 117 13.00 8.14 1.43
CA LEU A 117 14.14 7.28 1.69
C LEU A 117 15.35 7.68 0.85
N ASP A 118 16.51 7.69 1.48
CA ASP A 118 17.81 7.62 0.82
C ASP A 118 18.49 6.34 1.32
N LYS A 119 18.51 5.31 0.46
CA LYS A 119 18.85 3.93 0.87
C LYS A 119 18.01 3.52 2.10
N SER A 120 18.63 3.07 3.19
CA SER A 120 17.92 2.73 4.43
C SER A 120 17.57 3.93 5.31
N LEU A 121 18.08 5.13 5.00
CA LEU A 121 17.87 6.30 5.84
C LEU A 121 16.57 7.00 5.50
N ILE A 122 15.79 7.34 6.52
CA ILE A 122 14.63 8.22 6.38
C ILE A 122 15.15 9.64 6.35
N LYS A 123 15.17 10.24 5.15
CA LYS A 123 15.71 11.58 4.89
C LYS A 123 14.76 12.67 5.37
N ASN A 124 13.49 12.55 4.99
CA ASN A 124 12.42 13.49 5.33
C ASN A 124 11.14 12.72 5.69
N TYR A 125 10.28 13.31 6.52
CA TYR A 125 8.93 12.80 6.75
C TYR A 125 7.95 13.92 7.05
N TYR A 126 6.69 13.71 6.67
CA TYR A 126 5.62 14.68 6.76
C TYR A 126 4.31 14.04 7.19
N GLU A 127 3.62 14.64 8.16
CA GLU A 127 2.21 14.38 8.39
C GLU A 127 1.38 15.07 7.29
N CYS A 128 0.52 14.28 6.64
CA CYS A 128 -0.33 14.76 5.55
C CYS A 128 -1.62 15.36 6.10
N ILE A 129 -1.85 16.63 5.79
CA ILE A 129 -2.97 17.43 6.28
C ILE A 129 -3.92 17.77 5.14
N TYR A 130 -5.22 17.51 5.36
CA TYR A 130 -6.32 17.95 4.53
C TYR A 130 -7.51 18.26 5.43
N SER A 131 -8.07 19.48 5.33
CA SER A 131 -9.12 19.98 6.23
C SER A 131 -10.37 19.11 6.21
N ASP A 132 -10.79 18.67 5.02
CA ASP A 132 -12.04 17.90 4.85
C ASP A 132 -11.77 16.39 4.89
N ARG A 133 -10.73 15.99 5.62
CA ARG A 133 -10.36 14.59 5.74
C ARG A 133 -11.40 13.81 6.53
N ILE A 134 -11.83 12.70 5.95
CA ILE A 134 -12.70 11.73 6.60
C ILE A 134 -11.88 11.05 7.71
N LYS A 135 -12.39 11.06 8.94
CA LYS A 135 -11.69 10.57 10.14
C LYS A 135 -11.13 9.14 9.99
N THR A 136 -11.85 8.28 9.25
CA THR A 136 -11.50 6.87 9.05
C THR A 136 -10.70 6.59 7.78
N GLU A 137 -10.33 7.61 6.99
CA GLU A 137 -9.57 7.45 5.76
C GLU A 137 -8.13 7.02 6.06
N LYS A 138 -7.65 5.99 5.35
CA LYS A 138 -6.39 5.28 5.63
C LYS A 138 -5.47 5.16 4.44
N ASN A 139 -5.98 5.29 3.21
CA ASN A 139 -5.23 4.95 2.02
C ASN A 139 -5.17 6.15 1.08
N TRP A 140 -4.01 6.78 1.00
CA TRP A 140 -3.69 7.83 0.03
C TRP A 140 -2.73 7.26 -1.01
N ALA A 141 -2.91 7.60 -2.28
CA ALA A 141 -1.98 7.22 -3.34
C ALA A 141 -1.38 8.48 -3.96
N PHE A 142 -0.08 8.66 -3.79
CA PHE A 142 0.66 9.82 -4.28
C PHE A 142 1.09 9.61 -5.72
N PHE A 143 1.09 10.67 -6.51
CA PHE A 143 1.62 10.70 -7.87
C PHE A 143 2.10 12.11 -8.25
N LYS A 144 2.86 12.24 -9.34
CA LYS A 144 3.41 13.51 -9.81
C LYS A 144 2.97 13.78 -11.25
N GLU A 145 2.45 14.97 -11.51
CA GLU A 145 2.16 15.47 -12.86
C GLU A 145 2.70 16.88 -13.03
N LYS A 146 3.43 17.15 -14.12
CA LYS A 146 4.00 18.47 -14.42
C LYS A 146 4.72 19.09 -13.23
N GLU A 147 5.62 18.34 -12.58
CA GLU A 147 6.36 18.74 -11.39
C GLU A 147 5.53 18.97 -10.10
N GLU A 148 4.23 18.73 -10.12
CA GLU A 148 3.37 18.91 -8.95
C GLU A 148 2.94 17.57 -8.34
N MET A 149 2.93 17.50 -7.01
CA MET A 149 2.47 16.32 -6.28
C MET A 149 0.95 16.35 -6.09
N PHE A 150 0.34 15.22 -6.42
CA PHE A 150 -1.09 14.97 -6.26
C PHE A 150 -1.33 13.72 -5.42
N VAL A 151 -2.54 13.61 -4.90
CA VAL A 151 -3.02 12.45 -4.14
C VAL A 151 -4.35 12.01 -4.69
N LEU A 152 -4.45 10.74 -5.11
CA LEU A 152 -5.73 10.07 -5.22
C LEU A 152 -6.22 9.81 -3.80
N TYR A 153 -7.26 10.54 -3.39
CA TYR A 153 -7.72 10.58 -2.01
C TYR A 153 -8.94 9.69 -1.77
N SER A 154 -9.91 9.69 -2.69
CA SER A 154 -11.12 8.87 -2.57
C SER A 154 -11.57 8.35 -3.93
N LEU A 155 -12.25 7.20 -3.91
CA LEU A 155 -12.92 6.58 -5.04
C LEU A 155 -14.46 6.69 -4.97
N ASP A 156 -15.00 7.18 -3.86
CA ASP A 156 -16.44 7.38 -3.64
C ASP A 156 -16.68 8.59 -2.71
N PRO A 157 -16.93 9.79 -3.26
CA PRO A 157 -16.78 10.14 -4.68
C PRO A 157 -15.30 10.15 -5.11
N LEU A 158 -15.04 10.14 -6.42
CA LEU A 158 -13.69 10.32 -6.95
C LEU A 158 -13.15 11.70 -6.53
N LYS A 159 -12.07 11.71 -5.75
CA LYS A 159 -11.42 12.94 -5.28
C LYS A 159 -9.91 12.88 -5.44
N ILE A 160 -9.34 13.94 -6.00
CA ILE A 160 -7.90 14.18 -6.12
C ILE A 160 -7.55 15.46 -5.36
N LEU A 161 -6.49 15.38 -4.57
CA LEU A 161 -5.91 16.53 -3.89
C LEU A 161 -4.62 16.96 -4.58
N LYS A 162 -4.29 18.23 -4.46
CA LYS A 162 -3.03 18.82 -4.93
C LYS A 162 -2.25 19.35 -3.74
N LEU A 163 -0.94 19.19 -3.77
CA LEU A 163 -0.04 19.82 -2.82
C LEU A 163 -0.28 21.33 -2.79
N ASP A 164 -0.50 21.87 -1.60
CA ASP A 164 -0.72 23.30 -1.39
C ASP A 164 0.53 23.96 -0.81
N LYS A 165 1.01 23.46 0.33
CA LYS A 165 2.19 23.97 1.00
C LYS A 165 2.89 22.91 1.85
N VAL A 166 4.17 23.12 2.09
CA VAL A 166 4.99 22.33 3.01
C VAL A 166 5.41 23.24 4.16
N SER A 167 5.32 22.76 5.39
CA SER A 167 5.75 23.50 6.59
C SER A 167 6.27 22.51 7.61
N GLU A 168 7.55 22.63 7.96
CA GLU A 168 8.24 21.70 8.86
C GLU A 168 7.98 20.22 8.48
N ASN A 169 7.50 19.42 9.43
CA ASN A 169 7.11 18.01 9.26
C ASN A 169 5.63 17.85 8.85
N LYS A 170 5.04 18.84 8.17
CA LYS A 170 3.66 18.78 7.67
C LYS A 170 3.60 19.12 6.20
N ILE A 171 2.75 18.39 5.49
CA ILE A 171 2.45 18.63 4.08
C ILE A 171 0.94 18.83 3.93
N PHE A 172 0.55 19.98 3.40
CA PHE A 172 -0.84 20.40 3.29
C PHE A 172 -1.34 20.17 1.88
N PHE A 173 -2.52 19.58 1.77
CA PHE A 173 -3.20 19.31 0.52
C PHE A 173 -4.51 20.06 0.45
N LYS A 174 -4.86 20.53 -0.75
CA LYS A 174 -6.16 21.14 -1.05
C LYS A 174 -6.92 20.33 -2.09
N ASN A 175 -8.24 20.45 -2.10
CA ASN A 175 -9.07 19.82 -3.11
C ASN A 175 -8.70 20.36 -4.50
N PHE A 176 -8.38 19.45 -5.43
CA PHE A 176 -8.05 19.80 -6.81
C PHE A 176 -9.14 19.39 -7.77
N PHE A 177 -9.66 18.17 -7.59
CA PHE A 177 -10.74 17.62 -8.40
C PHE A 177 -11.66 16.78 -7.53
N CYS A 178 -12.96 16.93 -7.72
CA CYS A 178 -13.97 16.07 -7.11
C CYS A 178 -15.11 15.86 -8.11
N ASP A 179 -15.39 14.60 -8.43
CA ASP A 179 -16.54 14.23 -9.27
C ASP A 179 -17.55 13.44 -8.42
N PRO A 180 -18.65 14.08 -7.99
CA PRO A 180 -19.67 13.41 -7.18
C PRO A 180 -20.45 12.35 -7.95
N THR A 181 -20.38 12.34 -9.29
CA THR A 181 -21.07 11.36 -10.15
C THR A 181 -20.29 10.05 -10.27
N GLN A 182 -18.96 10.12 -10.19
CA GLN A 182 -18.08 8.94 -10.19
C GLN A 182 -17.96 8.34 -8.79
N ARG A 183 -18.81 7.34 -8.51
CA ARG A 183 -18.90 6.68 -7.20
C ARG A 183 -18.61 5.19 -7.29
N LEU A 184 -17.39 4.81 -6.95
CA LEU A 184 -16.99 3.40 -6.87
C LEU A 184 -17.33 2.83 -5.49
N LYS A 185 -18.62 2.71 -5.19
CA LYS A 185 -19.13 2.22 -3.90
C LYS A 185 -18.41 0.96 -3.42
N ASN A 186 -18.05 0.96 -2.13
CA ASN A 186 -17.32 -0.12 -1.48
C ASN A 186 -15.94 -0.43 -2.10
N HIS A 187 -15.30 0.56 -2.74
CA HIS A 187 -13.90 0.46 -3.12
C HIS A 187 -13.04 1.36 -2.23
N SER A 188 -11.79 0.95 -2.02
CA SER A 188 -10.74 1.82 -1.52
C SER A 188 -9.48 1.62 -2.34
N ILE A 189 -8.56 2.57 -2.24
CA ILE A 189 -7.23 2.45 -2.81
C ILE A 189 -6.49 1.35 -2.05
N GLY A 190 -5.94 0.38 -2.77
CA GLY A 190 -5.17 -0.72 -2.18
C GLY A 190 -3.66 -0.50 -2.30
N THR A 191 -3.19 -0.20 -3.50
CA THR A 191 -1.76 -0.05 -3.79
C THR A 191 -1.40 1.39 -4.14
N PRO A 192 -0.10 1.74 -4.11
CA PRO A 192 0.40 2.90 -4.81
C PRO A 192 0.06 2.87 -6.31
N LEU A 193 0.15 4.05 -6.93
CA LEU A 193 -0.06 4.25 -8.35
C LEU A 193 1.21 3.92 -9.13
N ILE A 194 1.06 3.30 -10.30
CA ILE A 194 2.15 3.14 -11.28
C ILE A 194 1.75 3.81 -12.60
N ARG A 195 2.71 4.43 -13.28
CA ARG A 195 2.44 5.08 -14.57
C ARG A 195 2.14 4.04 -15.65
N VAL A 196 1.07 4.28 -16.40
CA VAL A 196 0.65 3.50 -17.58
C VAL A 196 0.42 4.46 -18.76
N LYS A 197 0.21 3.94 -19.99
CA LYS A 197 0.16 4.74 -21.23
C LYS A 197 -0.73 5.99 -21.11
N ASN A 198 -1.90 5.85 -20.50
CA ASN A 198 -2.92 6.91 -20.42
C ASN A 198 -3.31 7.24 -18.96
N GLY A 199 -2.33 7.30 -18.05
CA GLY A 199 -2.56 7.69 -16.65
C GLY A 199 -1.88 6.76 -15.65
N TYR A 200 -2.61 6.35 -14.62
CA TYR A 200 -2.08 5.59 -13.49
C TYR A 200 -2.84 4.30 -13.24
N GLY A 201 -2.13 3.18 -13.22
CA GLY A 201 -2.66 1.88 -12.85
C GLY A 201 -2.49 1.63 -11.35
N PHE A 202 -3.49 1.00 -10.73
CA PHE A 202 -3.42 0.55 -9.35
C PHE A 202 -4.35 -0.62 -9.08
N ILE A 203 -4.26 -1.22 -7.90
CA ILE A 203 -5.22 -2.20 -7.42
C ILE A 203 -6.11 -1.55 -6.37
N ALA A 204 -7.39 -1.43 -6.69
CA ALA A 204 -8.42 -1.07 -5.73
C ALA A 204 -8.83 -2.30 -4.91
N HIS A 205 -9.16 -2.09 -3.64
CA HIS A 205 -9.79 -3.11 -2.80
C HIS A 205 -11.30 -3.00 -2.90
N LYS A 206 -11.96 -3.99 -3.49
CA LYS A 206 -13.42 -4.15 -3.38
C LYS A 206 -13.75 -4.78 -2.03
N LYS A 207 -14.59 -4.09 -1.27
CA LYS A 207 -15.14 -4.52 0.02
C LYS A 207 -16.50 -5.17 -0.23
N LEU A 208 -16.68 -6.39 0.26
CA LEU A 208 -17.97 -7.07 0.32
C LEU A 208 -18.33 -7.26 1.79
N TYR A 209 -19.61 -7.11 2.13
CA TYR A 209 -20.09 -7.14 3.51
C TYR A 209 -21.14 -8.22 3.70
N ARG A 210 -21.03 -8.99 4.78
CA ARG A 210 -22.07 -9.92 5.26
C ARG A 210 -22.09 -9.91 6.78
N LYS A 211 -23.24 -9.60 7.39
CA LYS A 211 -23.42 -9.52 8.86
C LYS A 211 -22.30 -8.70 9.55
N ARG A 212 -22.03 -7.48 9.06
CA ARG A 212 -20.96 -6.57 9.52
C ARG A 212 -19.51 -7.08 9.36
N LYS A 213 -19.31 -8.31 8.88
CA LYS A 213 -17.99 -8.82 8.51
C LYS A 213 -17.65 -8.45 7.07
N ARG A 214 -16.37 -8.30 6.79
CA ARG A 214 -15.83 -7.77 5.53
C ARG A 214 -14.98 -8.79 4.79
N LEU A 215 -15.06 -8.79 3.47
CA LEU A 215 -14.19 -9.53 2.57
C LEU A 215 -13.55 -8.56 1.58
N TYR A 216 -12.24 -8.70 1.34
CA TYR A 216 -11.49 -7.84 0.43
C TYR A 216 -10.99 -8.60 -0.80
N LEU A 217 -11.33 -8.08 -1.98
CA LEU A 217 -10.84 -8.55 -3.28
C LEU A 217 -10.03 -7.45 -3.95
N GLY A 218 -8.99 -7.82 -4.69
CA GLY A 218 -8.31 -6.88 -5.59
C GLY A 218 -9.13 -6.64 -6.86
N LYS A 219 -9.10 -5.42 -7.38
CA LYS A 219 -9.62 -5.05 -8.69
C LYS A 219 -8.61 -4.12 -9.37
N MET A 220 -8.19 -4.45 -10.59
CA MET A 220 -7.38 -3.51 -11.36
C MET A 220 -8.18 -2.25 -11.64
N ALA A 221 -7.55 -1.10 -11.45
CA ALA A 221 -8.12 0.20 -11.72
C ALA A 221 -7.14 1.08 -12.50
N ILE A 222 -7.68 1.96 -13.34
CA ILE A 222 -6.93 2.96 -14.08
C ILE A 222 -7.54 4.32 -13.78
N LEU A 223 -6.74 5.21 -13.20
CA LEU A 223 -7.00 6.63 -13.12
C LEU A 223 -6.46 7.31 -14.38
N LYS A 224 -7.34 7.93 -15.16
CA LYS A 224 -6.97 8.82 -16.25
C LYS A 224 -6.98 10.26 -15.76
N THR A 225 -5.93 10.99 -16.07
CA THR A 225 -5.71 12.39 -15.69
C THR A 225 -5.58 13.32 -16.90
N SER A 226 -5.37 12.76 -18.10
CA SER A 226 -5.41 13.47 -19.37
C SER A 226 -6.83 13.46 -19.93
N GLY A 227 -7.38 14.63 -20.21
CA GLY A 227 -8.79 14.80 -20.58
C GLY A 227 -9.71 14.74 -19.35
N PRO A 228 -10.92 14.15 -19.45
CA PRO A 228 -11.78 14.00 -18.29
C PRO A 228 -11.13 13.07 -17.26
N VAL A 229 -11.01 13.56 -16.02
CA VAL A 229 -10.46 12.79 -14.92
C VAL A 229 -11.45 11.67 -14.55
N VAL A 230 -11.05 10.42 -14.79
CA VAL A 230 -11.94 9.26 -14.64
C VAL A 230 -11.19 8.09 -14.01
N VAL A 231 -11.86 7.36 -13.11
CA VAL A 231 -11.39 6.05 -12.65
C VAL A 231 -12.24 4.94 -13.26
N SER A 232 -11.58 4.05 -13.98
CA SER A 232 -12.16 2.80 -14.48
C SER A 232 -11.68 1.62 -13.66
N VAL A 233 -12.57 0.69 -13.35
CA VAL A 233 -12.26 -0.52 -12.56
C VAL A 233 -12.67 -1.75 -13.37
N ARG A 234 -11.79 -2.74 -13.47
CA ARG A 234 -12.11 -4.00 -14.15
C ARG A 234 -13.08 -4.85 -13.33
N SER A 235 -13.98 -5.55 -14.00
CA SER A 235 -14.95 -6.43 -13.35
C SER A 235 -14.33 -7.71 -12.78
N ILE A 236 -13.17 -8.14 -13.27
CA ILE A 236 -12.52 -9.39 -12.86
C ILE A 236 -11.80 -9.19 -11.51
N PRO A 237 -12.15 -9.96 -10.44
CA PRO A 237 -11.46 -9.89 -9.16
C PRO A 237 -10.09 -10.60 -9.21
N ILE A 238 -9.20 -10.13 -8.35
CA ILE A 238 -7.88 -10.71 -8.10
C ILE A 238 -7.84 -11.20 -6.65
N ILE A 239 -7.42 -12.45 -6.48
CA ILE A 239 -7.33 -13.12 -5.18
C ILE A 239 -6.02 -13.93 -5.08
N HIS A 240 -5.61 -14.27 -3.87
CA HIS A 240 -4.57 -15.26 -3.64
C HIS A 240 -5.00 -16.63 -4.21
N SER A 241 -6.02 -17.24 -3.61
CA SER A 241 -6.58 -18.53 -4.01
C SER A 241 -8.03 -18.68 -3.52
N PHE A 242 -8.77 -19.68 -4.00
CA PHE A 242 -10.15 -19.91 -3.53
C PHE A 242 -10.18 -20.34 -2.06
N GLU A 243 -9.20 -21.13 -1.62
CA GLU A 243 -9.08 -21.58 -0.23
C GLU A 243 -8.91 -20.38 0.70
N SER A 244 -8.10 -19.39 0.31
CA SER A 244 -7.91 -18.18 1.12
C SER A 244 -9.19 -17.38 1.35
N LEU A 245 -10.18 -17.49 0.45
CA LEU A 245 -11.47 -16.79 0.57
C LEU A 245 -12.35 -17.36 1.69
N LEU A 246 -12.14 -18.62 2.07
CA LEU A 246 -12.80 -19.24 3.22
C LEU A 246 -12.32 -18.64 4.55
N GLY A 247 -11.22 -17.87 4.50
CA GLY A 247 -10.63 -17.21 5.66
C GLY A 247 -9.64 -18.11 6.40
N SER A 248 -9.20 -17.63 7.57
CA SER A 248 -8.41 -18.40 8.53
C SER A 248 -9.14 -18.51 9.86
N LYS A 249 -8.81 -19.57 10.63
CA LYS A 249 -9.25 -19.75 12.02
C LYS A 249 -8.75 -18.59 12.90
N PHE A 250 -7.48 -18.23 12.77
CA PHE A 250 -6.88 -17.08 13.45
C PHE A 250 -6.70 -15.91 12.48
N LYS A 251 -7.12 -14.71 12.88
CA LYS A 251 -6.92 -13.44 12.17
C LYS A 251 -6.82 -12.32 13.20
N PHE A 252 -5.91 -11.36 13.02
CA PHE A 252 -5.85 -10.17 13.90
C PHE A 252 -7.13 -9.33 13.84
N ASN A 253 -7.76 -9.27 12.67
CA ASN A 253 -9.01 -8.57 12.49
C ASN A 253 -10.22 -9.51 12.63
N LYS A 254 -10.90 -9.46 13.78
CA LYS A 254 -12.10 -10.26 14.06
C LYS A 254 -13.27 -10.00 13.11
N ASN A 255 -13.31 -8.83 12.48
CA ASN A 255 -14.36 -8.45 11.52
C ASN A 255 -14.05 -8.91 10.09
N LEU A 256 -12.88 -9.51 9.84
CA LEU A 256 -12.48 -10.00 8.54
C LEU A 256 -13.01 -11.41 8.28
N ILE A 257 -13.71 -11.61 7.17
CA ILE A 257 -13.99 -12.94 6.62
C ILE A 257 -12.71 -13.46 5.98
N SER A 258 -12.26 -12.77 4.93
CA SER A 258 -11.02 -13.04 4.21
C SER A 258 -10.51 -11.81 3.47
N CYS A 259 -9.20 -11.75 3.18
CA CYS A 259 -8.61 -10.72 2.33
C CYS A 259 -7.47 -11.26 1.45
N SER A 260 -7.39 -10.71 0.25
CA SER A 260 -6.12 -10.50 -0.45
C SER A 260 -5.82 -9.00 -0.39
N TYR A 261 -5.08 -8.57 0.63
CA TYR A 261 -4.84 -7.17 0.92
C TYR A 261 -3.62 -6.64 0.15
N PHE A 262 -3.87 -6.15 -1.06
CA PHE A 262 -2.83 -5.56 -1.90
C PHE A 262 -2.24 -4.30 -1.26
N SER A 263 -0.91 -4.26 -1.13
CA SER A 263 -0.15 -3.17 -0.48
C SER A 263 1.05 -2.73 -1.32
N GLY A 264 1.53 -3.58 -2.23
CA GLY A 264 2.58 -3.25 -3.20
C GLY A 264 2.11 -3.44 -4.64
N LEU A 265 2.46 -2.48 -5.49
CA LEU A 265 2.39 -2.59 -6.93
C LEU A 265 3.59 -1.87 -7.51
N TYR A 266 4.43 -2.58 -8.27
CA TYR A 266 5.60 -2.01 -8.88
C TYR A 266 5.78 -2.53 -10.31
N ARG A 267 6.27 -1.68 -11.21
CA ARG A 267 6.56 -2.06 -12.60
C ARG A 267 7.98 -2.62 -12.68
N TYR A 268 8.10 -3.89 -13.04
CA TYR A 268 9.39 -4.56 -13.18
C TYR A 268 9.55 -5.05 -14.62
N GLN A 269 10.34 -4.33 -15.41
CA GLN A 269 10.48 -4.57 -16.86
C GLN A 269 9.09 -4.59 -17.56
N ASN A 270 8.75 -5.70 -18.22
CA ASN A 270 7.44 -5.95 -18.86
C ASN A 270 6.44 -6.69 -17.95
N LYS A 271 6.81 -6.93 -16.69
CA LYS A 271 5.99 -7.58 -15.67
C LYS A 271 5.62 -6.58 -14.57
N LEU A 272 4.84 -7.05 -13.61
CA LEU A 272 4.43 -6.34 -12.41
C LEU A 272 4.81 -7.16 -11.20
N ILE A 273 5.34 -6.51 -10.16
CA ILE A 273 5.50 -7.11 -8.84
C ILE A 273 4.28 -6.70 -8.01
N LEU A 274 3.59 -7.70 -7.46
CA LEU A 274 2.44 -7.50 -6.57
C LEU A 274 2.80 -7.98 -5.17
N GLY A 275 2.73 -7.08 -4.19
CA GLY A 275 2.82 -7.42 -2.78
C GLY A 275 1.44 -7.38 -2.13
N TYR A 276 1.05 -8.46 -1.45
CA TYR A 276 -0.25 -8.53 -0.78
C TYR A 276 -0.24 -9.43 0.46
N GLY A 277 -1.06 -9.07 1.45
CA GLY A 277 -1.34 -9.92 2.59
C GLY A 277 -2.47 -10.90 2.34
N ILE A 278 -2.46 -12.02 3.06
CA ILE A 278 -3.45 -13.08 3.02
C ILE A 278 -4.07 -13.18 4.40
N ASN A 279 -5.35 -12.82 4.51
CA ASN A 279 -6.13 -12.90 5.75
C ASN A 279 -5.51 -12.17 6.96
N ASP A 280 -4.72 -11.12 6.73
CA ASP A 280 -3.94 -10.38 7.74
C ASP A 280 -2.92 -11.22 8.52
N ILE A 281 -2.55 -12.42 8.07
CA ILE A 281 -1.65 -13.32 8.83
C ILE A 281 -0.47 -13.85 8.02
N ASP A 282 -0.56 -13.78 6.70
CA ASP A 282 0.44 -14.30 5.77
C ASP A 282 0.62 -13.32 4.60
N TYR A 283 1.58 -13.56 3.72
CA TYR A 283 1.89 -12.71 2.59
C TYR A 283 2.25 -13.49 1.33
N ASN A 284 2.25 -12.77 0.22
CA ASN A 284 2.97 -13.21 -0.97
C ASN A 284 3.50 -11.99 -1.74
N ILE A 285 4.61 -12.20 -2.43
CA ILE A 285 5.16 -11.24 -3.40
C ILE A 285 5.34 -12.00 -4.70
N VAL A 286 4.56 -11.64 -5.72
CA VAL A 286 4.52 -12.38 -6.99
C VAL A 286 4.85 -11.49 -8.17
N ILE A 287 5.40 -12.11 -9.19
CA ILE A 287 5.66 -11.50 -10.48
C ILE A 287 4.56 -11.95 -11.47
N VAL A 288 3.92 -10.98 -12.12
CA VAL A 288 2.77 -11.21 -13.00
C VAL A 288 2.99 -10.51 -14.33
N ASN A 289 2.66 -11.19 -15.43
CA ASN A 289 2.65 -10.54 -16.74
C ASN A 289 1.59 -9.44 -16.76
N LYS A 290 1.99 -8.24 -17.22
CA LYS A 290 1.12 -7.07 -17.36
C LYS A 290 -0.18 -7.42 -18.10
N LYS A 291 -0.10 -8.22 -19.17
CA LYS A 291 -1.26 -8.65 -19.97
C LYS A 291 -2.31 -9.40 -19.14
N LYS A 292 -1.91 -10.25 -18.19
CA LYS A 292 -2.84 -11.03 -17.34
C LYS A 292 -3.71 -10.15 -16.43
N LEU A 293 -3.28 -8.92 -16.13
CA LEU A 293 -4.02 -7.99 -15.27
C LEU A 293 -4.76 -6.92 -16.07
N TRP A 294 -4.19 -6.45 -17.18
CA TRP A 294 -4.74 -5.32 -17.95
C TRP A 294 -5.50 -5.70 -19.23
N LEU A 295 -5.28 -6.89 -19.80
CA LEU A 295 -6.09 -7.46 -20.89
C LEU A 295 -7.16 -8.38 -20.33
#